data_AF-A0A1V1WAA4-F1
#
_entry.id   AF-A0A1V1WAA4-F1
#
_cell.length_a   1.000
_cell.length_b   1.000
_cell.length_c   1.000
_cell.angle_alpha   90.00
_cell.angle_beta   90.00
_cell.angle_gamma   90.00
#
_symmetry.space_group_name_H-M   'P 1'
#
loop_
_entity.id
_entity.type
_entity.pdbx_description
1 polymer ?
#
loop_
_entity_poly.entity_id
_entity_poly.type
_entity_poly.pdbx_seq_one_letter_code
_entity_poly.pdbx_strand_id
1 'polypeptide(L)'
;MKKLAAGLIASALLVPGTATTAFAGPHDGYPGYIPTQSSSSVPKHAEPGKPFKVKAKLGVSSNGQPCQGTFVMKVHKAGGDVFRKNKDTDGDNKTFTVTLDKPGKYFIKIRFIPAFRSPCKGSHTIKSLTVS
;
A
#
# COMPACT_ATOMS: atom_id res chain seq x y z
N MET A 1 13.56 63.65 -23.68
CA MET A 1 14.53 62.73 -23.04
C MET A 1 13.85 61.39 -22.79
N LYS A 2 14.48 60.30 -23.24
CA LYS A 2 14.60 58.95 -22.63
C LYS A 2 13.34 58.29 -22.03
N LYS A 3 13.03 57.01 -22.20
CA LYS A 3 13.54 55.83 -22.91
C LYS A 3 12.45 54.75 -22.72
N LEU A 4 12.40 53.81 -23.65
CA LEU A 4 11.67 52.54 -23.61
C LEU A 4 11.89 51.78 -22.28
N ALA A 5 10.84 51.11 -21.79
CA ALA A 5 10.97 50.02 -20.83
C ALA A 5 9.89 48.95 -21.13
N ALA A 6 10.14 48.19 -22.19
CA ALA A 6 9.60 46.84 -22.32
C ALA A 6 10.44 45.90 -21.45
N GLY A 7 9.78 44.97 -20.75
CA GLY A 7 10.43 43.80 -20.17
C GLY A 7 10.25 43.67 -18.66
N LEU A 8 9.44 42.69 -18.25
CA LEU A 8 9.94 41.56 -17.46
C LEU A 8 8.85 40.48 -17.35
N ILE A 9 9.19 39.32 -17.89
CA ILE A 9 8.46 38.06 -17.75
C ILE A 9 8.55 37.66 -16.28
N ALA A 10 7.43 37.73 -15.55
CA ALA A 10 7.33 37.13 -14.23
C ALA A 10 6.97 35.65 -14.42
N SER A 11 8.00 34.81 -14.41
CA SER A 11 7.90 33.36 -14.29
C SER A 11 7.08 33.02 -13.05
N ALA A 12 5.80 32.66 -13.23
CA ALA A 12 4.96 32.15 -12.17
C ALA A 12 5.48 30.78 -11.74
N LEU A 13 6.33 30.82 -10.71
CA LEU A 13 6.48 29.87 -9.62
C LEU A 13 5.95 28.46 -9.90
N LEU A 14 6.92 27.58 -10.17
CA LEU A 14 6.93 26.16 -9.82
C LEU A 14 5.90 25.82 -8.74
N VAL A 15 4.90 25.01 -9.10
CA VAL A 15 3.98 24.35 -8.17
C VAL A 15 4.80 23.44 -7.25
N PRO A 16 4.96 23.73 -5.96
CA PRO A 16 5.50 22.78 -5.00
C PRO A 16 4.31 22.04 -4.39
N GLY A 17 4.07 20.78 -4.78
CA GLY A 17 2.80 20.19 -4.36
C GLY A 17 2.60 18.69 -4.52
N THR A 18 3.65 17.88 -4.58
CA THR A 18 3.52 16.48 -4.15
C THR A 18 4.69 16.14 -3.24
N ALA A 19 4.55 16.50 -1.96
CA ALA A 19 5.35 15.91 -0.90
C ALA A 19 4.97 14.42 -0.82
N THR A 20 5.62 13.59 -1.63
CA THR A 20 5.76 12.17 -1.30
C THR A 20 6.68 12.14 -0.10
N THR A 21 6.11 12.03 1.10
CA THR A 21 6.90 11.79 2.31
C THR A 21 7.58 10.44 2.17
N ALA A 22 8.80 10.44 1.64
CA ALA A 22 9.72 9.33 1.72
C ALA A 22 10.11 9.19 3.20
N PHE A 23 9.32 8.41 3.96
CA PHE A 23 9.76 7.95 5.26
C PHE A 23 10.91 6.96 5.03
N ALA A 24 12.13 7.46 5.24
CA ALA A 24 13.31 6.69 5.61
C ALA A 24 13.01 6.06 6.99
N GLY A 25 12.87 4.74 7.00
CA GLY A 25 12.74 3.97 8.23
C GLY A 25 14.15 3.51 8.66
N PRO A 26 14.38 3.22 9.93
CA PRO A 26 15.72 3.12 10.49
C PRO A 26 16.42 1.80 10.14
N HIS A 27 16.68 1.52 8.85
CA HIS A 27 17.51 0.39 8.35
C HIS A 27 18.04 0.65 6.91
N ASP A 28 18.39 1.89 6.57
CA ASP A 28 18.81 2.33 5.22
C ASP A 28 20.27 1.97 4.85
N GLY A 29 20.69 0.74 5.11
CA GLY A 29 22.05 0.25 4.85
C GLY A 29 22.31 -0.32 3.44
N TYR A 30 21.34 -0.22 2.51
CA TYR A 30 21.50 -0.69 1.13
C TYR A 30 21.27 0.47 0.14
N PRO A 31 22.26 0.86 -0.69
CA PRO A 31 22.06 1.89 -1.71
C PRO A 31 21.14 1.34 -2.81
N GLY A 32 19.86 1.72 -2.77
CA GLY A 32 18.86 1.39 -3.78
C GLY A 32 17.76 0.47 -3.24
N TYR A 33 16.67 1.05 -2.72
CA TYR A 33 15.44 0.31 -2.41
C TYR A 33 14.52 0.28 -3.63
N ILE A 34 14.03 -0.91 -3.99
CA ILE A 34 13.00 -1.03 -5.03
C ILE A 34 11.67 -0.56 -4.42
N PRO A 35 11.03 0.49 -4.97
CA PRO A 35 9.71 0.90 -4.52
C PRO A 35 8.73 -0.25 -4.79
N THR A 36 7.93 -0.60 -3.77
CA THR A 36 6.86 -1.59 -3.93
C THR A 36 5.50 -0.95 -3.77
N GLN A 37 4.55 -1.41 -4.57
CA GLN A 37 3.13 -1.08 -4.41
C GLN A 37 2.37 -2.34 -4.05
N SER A 38 2.01 -2.47 -2.78
CA SER A 38 1.03 -3.47 -2.37
C SER A 38 -0.35 -3.07 -2.89
N SER A 39 -0.97 -3.90 -3.71
CA SER A 39 -2.37 -3.74 -4.10
C SER A 39 -3.20 -4.88 -3.56
N SER A 40 -4.48 -4.61 -3.30
CA SER A 40 -5.42 -5.60 -2.78
C SER A 40 -6.68 -5.62 -3.62
N SER A 41 -7.09 -6.82 -4.05
CA SER A 41 -8.41 -7.06 -4.61
C SER A 41 -9.29 -7.60 -3.49
N VAL A 42 -10.27 -6.77 -3.07
CA VAL A 42 -11.27 -7.07 -2.05
C VAL A 42 -12.64 -6.86 -2.70
N PRO A 43 -13.60 -7.79 -2.55
CA PRO A 43 -14.95 -7.58 -3.06
C PRO A 43 -15.61 -6.39 -2.35
N LYS A 44 -16.48 -5.67 -3.06
CA LYS A 44 -17.23 -4.54 -2.45
C LYS A 44 -18.30 -5.03 -1.46
N HIS A 45 -18.84 -6.22 -1.72
CA HIS A 45 -19.89 -6.87 -0.94
C HIS A 45 -19.50 -8.31 -0.60
N ALA A 46 -19.85 -8.77 0.60
CA ALA A 46 -19.72 -10.16 1.01
C ALA A 46 -20.95 -10.55 1.84
N GLU A 47 -21.34 -11.82 1.77
CA GLU A 47 -22.46 -12.33 2.55
C GLU A 47 -21.98 -12.76 3.95
N PRO A 48 -22.78 -12.51 5.01
CA PRO A 48 -22.49 -12.99 6.35
C PRO A 48 -22.25 -14.51 6.37
N GLY A 49 -21.17 -14.95 7.02
CA GLY A 49 -20.84 -16.36 7.19
C GLY A 49 -20.31 -17.06 5.93
N LYS A 50 -20.29 -16.40 4.76
CA LYS A 50 -19.69 -16.96 3.54
C LYS A 50 -18.22 -16.56 3.40
N PRO A 51 -17.34 -17.51 2.98
CA PRO A 51 -15.95 -17.20 2.75
C PRO A 51 -15.78 -16.39 1.45
N PHE A 52 -14.91 -15.38 1.48
CA PHE A 52 -14.47 -14.63 0.31
C PHE A 52 -12.95 -14.55 0.25
N LYS A 53 -12.42 -14.26 -0.94
CA LYS A 53 -10.98 -14.20 -1.22
C LYS A 53 -10.50 -12.75 -1.27
N VAL A 54 -9.42 -12.49 -0.55
CA VAL A 54 -8.67 -11.23 -0.61
C VAL A 54 -7.31 -11.50 -1.23
N LYS A 55 -7.04 -10.93 -2.40
CA LYS A 55 -5.75 -11.10 -3.08
C LYS A 55 -4.83 -9.94 -2.72
N ALA A 56 -3.69 -10.25 -2.09
CA ALA A 56 -2.58 -9.33 -1.92
C ALA A 56 -1.60 -9.52 -3.07
N LYS A 57 -1.24 -8.42 -3.73
CA LYS A 57 -0.25 -8.39 -4.80
C LYS A 57 0.85 -7.42 -4.47
N LEU A 58 2.07 -7.76 -4.88
CA LEU A 58 3.22 -6.88 -4.80
C LEU A 58 3.59 -6.42 -6.21
N GLY A 59 3.39 -5.14 -6.50
CA GLY A 59 3.97 -4.52 -7.68
C GLY A 59 5.40 -4.10 -7.36
N VAL A 60 6.35 -4.53 -8.18
CA VAL A 60 7.76 -4.12 -8.12
C VAL A 60 8.12 -3.41 -9.42
N SER A 61 8.82 -2.29 -9.33
CA SER A 61 9.25 -1.51 -10.52
C SER A 61 10.54 -2.04 -11.15
N SER A 62 11.00 -3.25 -10.79
CA SER A 62 12.28 -3.82 -11.20
C SER A 62 12.16 -5.32 -11.48
N ASN A 63 12.93 -5.79 -12.47
CA ASN A 63 13.06 -7.22 -12.83
C ASN A 63 14.10 -7.96 -11.95
N GLY A 64 14.54 -7.34 -10.84
CA GLY A 64 15.52 -7.90 -9.91
C GLY A 64 15.00 -9.03 -9.02
N GLN A 65 15.79 -9.38 -7.99
CA GLN A 65 15.47 -10.46 -7.05
C GLN A 65 14.06 -10.35 -6.45
N PRO A 66 13.40 -11.50 -6.20
CA PRO A 66 12.07 -11.54 -5.60
C PRO A 66 12.04 -10.84 -4.23
N CYS A 67 11.00 -10.03 -4.01
CA CYS A 67 10.79 -9.37 -2.73
C CYS A 67 10.35 -10.36 -1.65
N GLN A 68 11.30 -10.83 -0.86
CA GLN A 68 11.01 -11.66 0.30
C GLN A 68 10.41 -10.82 1.43
N GLY A 69 9.40 -11.36 2.09
CA GLY A 69 8.75 -10.72 3.23
C GLY A 69 7.43 -11.38 3.61
N THR A 70 6.62 -10.67 4.39
CA THR A 70 5.35 -11.16 4.90
C THR A 70 4.23 -10.19 4.56
N PHE A 71 3.16 -10.69 3.96
CA PHE A 71 1.91 -9.97 3.89
C PHE A 71 1.15 -10.11 5.20
N VAL A 72 0.83 -8.98 5.82
CA VAL A 72 -0.01 -8.88 7.01
C VAL A 72 -1.34 -8.27 6.62
N MET A 73 -2.41 -9.05 6.71
CA MET A 73 -3.78 -8.59 6.55
C MET A 73 -4.40 -8.37 7.94
N LYS A 74 -4.89 -7.16 8.17
CA LYS A 74 -5.72 -6.83 9.33
C LYS A 74 -7.13 -6.48 8.88
N VAL A 75 -8.13 -6.98 9.59
CA VAL A 75 -9.53 -6.66 9.35
C VAL A 75 -10.05 -5.90 10.55
N HIS A 76 -10.68 -4.76 10.31
CA HIS A 76 -11.16 -3.84 11.32
C HIS A 76 -12.65 -3.55 11.08
N LYS A 77 -13.40 -3.35 12.16
CA LYS A 77 -14.76 -2.81 12.14
C LYS A 77 -14.78 -1.56 13.00
N ALA A 78 -15.80 -0.70 12.86
CA ALA A 78 -16.05 0.34 13.85
C ALA A 78 -16.12 -0.32 15.24
N GLY A 79 -15.21 0.06 16.15
CA GLY A 79 -15.02 -0.58 17.45
C GLY A 79 -13.72 -1.37 17.65
N GLY A 80 -12.92 -1.61 16.60
CA GLY A 80 -11.56 -2.14 16.73
C GLY A 80 -11.14 -3.20 15.71
N ASP A 81 -9.97 -3.79 15.96
CA ASP A 81 -9.41 -4.88 15.17
C ASP A 81 -10.25 -6.15 15.38
N VAL A 82 -10.71 -6.76 14.30
CA VAL A 82 -11.47 -8.02 14.33
C VAL A 82 -10.51 -9.20 14.37
N PHE A 83 -9.55 -9.24 13.45
CA PHE A 83 -8.48 -10.24 13.44
C PHE A 83 -7.32 -9.81 12.54
N ARG A 84 -6.21 -10.56 12.65
CA ARG A 84 -5.02 -10.44 11.81
C ARG A 84 -4.65 -11.79 11.21
N LYS A 85 -4.23 -11.83 9.94
CA LYS A 85 -3.66 -13.00 9.26
C LYS A 85 -2.35 -12.59 8.59
N ASN A 86 -1.38 -13.49 8.58
CA ASN A 86 -0.10 -13.28 7.91
C ASN A 86 0.13 -14.38 6.87
N LYS A 87 0.83 -14.06 5.77
CA LYS A 87 1.33 -15.02 4.79
C LYS A 87 2.69 -14.58 4.28
N ASP A 88 3.68 -15.45 4.38
CA ASP A 88 4.99 -15.20 3.83
C ASP A 88 4.97 -15.27 2.30
N THR A 89 5.85 -14.49 1.70
CA THR A 89 5.99 -14.36 0.26
C THR A 89 7.44 -14.19 -0.15
N ASP A 90 7.81 -14.85 -1.24
CA ASP A 90 9.08 -14.71 -1.93
C ASP A 90 8.85 -13.96 -3.25
N GLY A 91 8.16 -12.81 -3.18
CA GLY A 91 7.77 -12.00 -4.33
C GLY A 91 6.43 -12.38 -4.97
N ASP A 92 5.82 -13.49 -4.58
CA ASP A 92 4.53 -13.95 -5.10
C ASP A 92 3.31 -13.20 -4.59
N ASN A 93 2.24 -13.26 -5.37
CA ASN A 93 0.91 -12.86 -4.92
C ASN A 93 0.37 -13.86 -3.89
N LYS A 94 -0.29 -13.36 -2.84
CA LYS A 94 -0.89 -14.21 -1.81
C LYS A 94 -2.39 -13.99 -1.73
N THR A 95 -3.14 -15.09 -1.56
CA THR A 95 -4.58 -15.04 -1.36
C THR A 95 -4.93 -15.40 0.06
N PHE A 96 -5.70 -14.54 0.74
CA PHE A 96 -6.29 -14.80 2.04
C PHE A 96 -7.75 -15.21 1.87
N THR A 97 -8.18 -16.24 2.59
CA THR A 97 -9.59 -16.59 2.72
C THR A 97 -10.12 -15.99 4.02
N VAL A 98 -11.21 -15.25 3.92
CA VAL A 98 -11.84 -14.52 5.02
C VAL A 98 -13.31 -14.89 5.10
N THR A 99 -13.80 -15.09 6.32
CA THR A 99 -15.22 -15.24 6.62
C THR A 99 -15.57 -14.17 7.66
N LEU A 100 -16.70 -13.49 7.48
CA LEU A 100 -17.20 -12.47 8.40
C LEU A 100 -18.67 -12.77 8.71
N ASP A 101 -18.98 -13.06 9.97
CA ASP A 101 -20.32 -13.52 10.36
C ASP A 101 -21.29 -12.38 10.67
N LYS A 102 -20.74 -11.21 11.05
CA LYS A 102 -21.56 -10.07 11.46
C LYS A 102 -21.73 -9.10 10.28
N PRO A 103 -22.96 -8.64 9.97
CA PRO A 103 -23.17 -7.62 8.96
C PRO A 103 -22.56 -6.27 9.38
N GLY A 104 -22.26 -5.43 8.40
CA GLY A 104 -21.74 -4.08 8.59
C GLY A 104 -20.55 -3.74 7.70
N LYS A 105 -20.00 -2.54 7.90
CA LYS A 105 -18.84 -2.03 7.16
C LYS A 105 -17.53 -2.49 7.81
N TYR A 106 -16.65 -3.07 7.00
CA TYR A 106 -15.33 -3.54 7.39
C TYR A 106 -14.24 -2.83 6.59
N PHE A 107 -13.07 -2.70 7.21
CA PHE A 107 -11.86 -2.20 6.57
C PHE A 107 -10.81 -3.31 6.58
N ILE A 108 -10.29 -3.64 5.41
CA ILE A 108 -9.22 -4.61 5.23
C ILE A 108 -7.95 -3.84 4.89
N LYS A 109 -6.97 -3.90 5.79
CA LYS A 109 -5.64 -3.34 5.61
C LYS A 109 -4.67 -4.46 5.28
N ILE A 110 -3.99 -4.36 4.14
CA ILE A 110 -2.90 -5.27 3.77
C ILE A 110 -1.60 -4.49 3.83
N ARG A 111 -0.61 -5.03 4.52
CA ARG A 111 0.75 -4.49 4.61
C ARG A 111 1.75 -5.53 4.15
N PHE A 112 2.67 -5.16 3.28
CA PHE A 112 3.87 -5.92 3.01
C PHE A 112 4.98 -5.48 3.99
N ILE A 113 5.54 -6.44 4.71
CA ILE A 113 6.68 -6.24 5.61
C ILE A 113 7.87 -6.97 4.98
N PRO A 114 8.90 -6.26 4.51
CA PRO A 114 10.06 -6.90 3.90
C PRO A 114 10.83 -7.72 4.93
N ALA A 115 11.39 -8.86 4.50
CA ALA A 115 12.32 -9.64 5.30
C ALA A 115 13.64 -8.87 5.51
N PHE A 116 14.43 -9.30 6.50
CA PHE A 116 15.77 -8.75 6.70
C PHE A 116 16.61 -8.92 5.43
N ARG A 117 17.26 -7.84 4.97
CA ARG A 117 18.03 -7.75 3.70
C ARG A 117 17.22 -7.90 2.41
N SER A 118 15.88 -7.88 2.48
CA SER A 118 15.06 -7.80 1.26
C SER A 118 15.33 -6.46 0.55
N PRO A 119 15.52 -6.45 -0.79
CA PRO A 119 15.79 -5.22 -1.55
C PRO A 119 14.56 -4.30 -1.68
N CYS A 120 13.44 -4.71 -1.08
CA CYS A 120 12.14 -4.13 -1.31
C CYS A 120 11.68 -3.30 -0.12
N LYS A 121 11.11 -2.12 -0.41
CA LYS A 121 10.51 -1.28 0.64
C LYS A 121 9.17 -1.88 1.09
N GLY A 122 8.84 -1.73 2.37
CA GLY A 122 7.51 -2.05 2.87
C GLY A 122 6.42 -1.14 2.28
N SER A 123 5.24 -1.70 2.07
CA SER A 123 4.10 -0.98 1.49
C SER A 123 2.79 -1.42 2.16
N HIS A 124 1.73 -0.62 2.01
CA HIS A 124 0.42 -0.99 2.52
C HIS A 124 -0.73 -0.42 1.68
N THR A 125 -1.89 -1.03 1.80
CA THR A 125 -3.14 -0.60 1.18
C THR A 125 -4.33 -0.88 2.10
N ILE A 126 -5.38 -0.09 1.97
CA ILE A 126 -6.62 -0.21 2.75
C ILE A 126 -7.79 -0.23 1.78
N LYS A 127 -8.72 -1.17 1.97
CA LYS A 127 -9.97 -1.25 1.22
C LYS A 127 -11.14 -1.44 2.17
N SER A 128 -12.27 -0.82 1.84
CA SER A 128 -13.53 -1.04 2.55
C SER A 128 -14.37 -2.10 1.85
N LEU A 129 -15.12 -2.85 2.65
CA LEU A 129 -16.06 -3.89 2.26
C LEU A 129 -17.34 -3.68 3.08
N THR A 130 -18.49 -3.95 2.48
CA THR A 130 -19.76 -4.07 3.21
C THR A 130 -20.18 -5.53 3.29
N VAL A 131 -20.49 -6.01 4.49
CA VAL A 131 -21.11 -7.31 4.72
C VAL A 131 -22.60 -7.09 4.94
N SER A 132 -23.44 -7.68 4.10
CA SER A 132 -24.91 -7.53 4.11
C SER A 132 -25.58 -8.79 3.64
#